data_AF-A0A0D1DMQ6-F1
#
_entry.id   AF-A0A0D1DMQ6-F1
#
_cell.length_a   1.000
_cell.length_b   1.000
_cell.length_c   1.000
_cell.angle_alpha   90.00
_cell.angle_beta   90.00
_cell.angle_gamma   90.00
#
_symmetry.space_group_name_H-M   'P 1'
#
loop_
_entity.id
_entity.type
_entity.pdbx_description
1 polymer ?
#
loop_
_entity_poly.entity_id
_entity_poly.type
_entity_poly.pdbx_seq_one_letter_code
_entity_poly.pdbx_strand_id
1 'polypeptide(L)'
;MSVSRANQSAPNFPSFSTVNFYAGSKLNRLSWLRTSTDFLNSTIASAETRFVVMKDNNPLCHARGDASGDKHGLLATLPWEQVKPYILRNVEASGGVQTETDNVLVFGAQAYGLQNNTTEGKDFARATDGVGPSRLALVFLGIDESNLSESSLPGQMAKDDKGGAAARAGVPYFALSLTYRPAFLAADETSPMQALLDELEAQPDKYEFIDLRASSRAATWPVEDAAMVAQAKSLLDWNERHQYCPGCSRQQYSLWAGYKRGCSSSLDHAVPGTNFAKALLSNAQHACFAQDGKGICPSTQVLSNFHYPRTDPVIIMAIISPDGEKVLLGRQKKWPDGFYSCLAGFCEPGESFEEAVRREVLEESGIHVGQVIYHSSQPWPYPTNLMAGFYGIANTDDQDAIRLDLDNELQDARFYTRQQILDVINSNSQSHLTRAELQKLDQQHTAPSDESGEQSGKQSNKLAIRLPPSTAIARVLIEAWARREAVLPDHMDNFQKTRM
;
A
#
# COMPACT_ATOMS: atom_id res chain seq x y z
N MET A 1 22.21 7.16 -52.73
CA MET A 1 21.92 8.35 -51.89
C MET A 1 21.07 7.90 -50.73
N SER A 2 21.66 7.83 -49.55
CA SER A 2 21.01 7.47 -48.29
C SER A 2 20.14 8.63 -47.81
N VAL A 3 18.86 8.39 -47.55
CA VAL A 3 18.06 9.27 -46.71
C VAL A 3 17.91 8.56 -45.37
N SER A 4 18.67 9.06 -44.40
CA SER A 4 18.60 8.70 -42.99
C SER A 4 17.16 8.88 -42.48
N ARG A 5 16.52 7.78 -42.06
CA ARG A 5 15.36 7.86 -41.16
C ARG A 5 15.91 8.20 -39.78
N ALA A 6 15.93 9.49 -39.48
CA ALA A 6 16.16 9.97 -38.13
C ALA A 6 15.16 9.27 -37.19
N ASN A 7 15.71 8.69 -36.12
CA ASN A 7 14.98 8.27 -34.93
C ASN A 7 14.11 9.43 -34.45
N GLN A 8 12.85 9.46 -34.87
CA GLN A 8 11.84 10.18 -34.13
C GLN A 8 11.56 9.31 -32.91
N SER A 9 12.30 9.60 -31.83
CA SER A 9 11.89 9.23 -30.48
C SER A 9 10.40 9.55 -30.39
N ALA A 10 9.57 8.53 -30.14
CA ALA A 10 8.18 8.76 -29.78
C ALA A 10 8.17 9.88 -28.73
N PRO A 11 7.33 10.92 -28.87
CA PRO A 11 7.25 11.95 -27.86
C PRO A 11 6.99 11.23 -26.54
N ASN A 12 7.92 11.34 -25.60
CA ASN A 12 7.73 10.88 -24.23
C ASN A 12 6.38 11.44 -23.81
N PHE A 13 5.40 10.57 -23.54
CA PHE A 13 4.25 10.96 -22.74
C PHE A 13 4.86 11.68 -21.52
N PRO A 14 4.50 12.94 -21.21
CA PRO A 14 5.01 13.62 -20.04
C PRO A 14 4.31 12.99 -18.82
N SER A 15 4.73 11.79 -18.46
CA SER A 15 4.35 11.13 -17.22
C SER A 15 5.13 11.83 -16.11
N PHE A 16 4.50 12.84 -15.50
CA PHE A 16 4.75 13.34 -14.15
C PHE A 16 6.23 13.40 -13.73
N SER A 17 6.88 14.56 -13.85
CA SER A 17 8.24 14.79 -13.34
C SER A 17 8.39 14.55 -11.82
N THR A 18 7.27 14.45 -11.10
CA THR A 18 7.22 14.25 -9.65
C THR A 18 6.94 12.78 -9.31
N VAL A 19 7.96 12.07 -8.83
CA VAL A 19 7.82 10.76 -8.20
C VAL A 19 7.75 10.95 -6.69
N ASN A 20 6.57 10.76 -6.10
CA ASN A 20 6.39 10.84 -4.65
C ASN A 20 7.03 9.64 -3.94
N PHE A 21 7.38 9.78 -2.65
CA PHE A 21 8.21 8.83 -1.89
C PHE A 21 7.73 7.35 -1.89
N TYR A 22 6.42 7.11 -1.93
CA TYR A 22 5.84 5.75 -2.00
C TYR A 22 5.37 5.35 -3.40
N ALA A 23 5.62 6.21 -4.40
CA ALA A 23 5.38 5.97 -5.81
C ALA A 23 6.71 5.60 -6.51
N GLY A 24 6.66 5.10 -7.74
CA GLY A 24 7.90 4.78 -8.48
C GLY A 24 8.49 3.39 -8.19
N SER A 25 7.63 2.39 -7.98
CA SER A 25 8.10 1.00 -7.89
C SER A 25 8.85 0.58 -9.16
N LYS A 26 10.02 -0.04 -8.98
CA LYS A 26 10.79 -0.66 -10.07
C LYS A 26 10.26 -2.03 -10.51
N LEU A 27 9.23 -2.56 -9.83
CA LEU A 27 8.71 -3.88 -10.11
C LEU A 27 7.75 -3.86 -11.30
N ASN A 28 8.03 -4.70 -12.30
CA ASN A 28 6.99 -5.13 -13.23
C ASN A 28 6.02 -6.07 -12.49
N ARG A 29 4.78 -5.62 -12.30
CA ARG A 29 3.79 -6.34 -11.47
C ARG A 29 3.25 -7.62 -12.11
N LEU A 30 3.41 -7.80 -13.42
CA LEU A 30 3.03 -9.00 -14.18
C LEU A 30 1.63 -9.53 -13.81
N SER A 31 0.63 -8.64 -13.75
CA SER A 31 -0.69 -8.96 -13.17
C SER A 31 -1.42 -10.09 -13.89
N TRP A 32 -1.15 -10.29 -15.19
CA TRP A 32 -1.73 -11.37 -15.99
C TRP A 32 -1.14 -12.76 -15.69
N LEU A 33 -0.05 -12.86 -14.94
CA LEU A 33 0.57 -14.14 -14.55
C LEU A 33 0.22 -14.58 -13.13
N ARG A 34 -0.58 -13.80 -12.39
CA ARG A 34 -0.97 -14.12 -11.01
C ARG A 34 -1.79 -15.41 -10.88
N THR A 35 -2.41 -15.88 -11.96
CA THR A 35 -3.14 -17.15 -12.02
C THR A 35 -2.28 -18.33 -12.47
N SER A 36 -1.10 -18.06 -13.06
CA SER A 36 -0.25 -19.09 -13.64
C SER A 36 0.53 -19.82 -12.55
N THR A 37 0.14 -21.07 -12.31
CA THR A 37 0.76 -21.89 -11.27
C THR A 37 2.23 -22.19 -11.57
N ASP A 38 2.55 -22.52 -12.83
CA ASP A 38 3.92 -22.83 -13.23
C ASP A 38 4.83 -21.61 -13.10
N PHE A 39 4.32 -20.43 -13.48
CA PHE A 39 5.04 -19.17 -13.29
C PHE A 39 5.32 -18.92 -11.81
N LEU A 40 4.30 -18.98 -10.94
CA LEU A 40 4.47 -18.69 -9.52
C LEU A 40 5.43 -19.65 -8.82
N ASN A 41 5.33 -20.96 -9.10
CA ASN A 41 6.19 -21.97 -8.46
C ASN A 41 7.64 -21.91 -8.99
N SER A 42 7.85 -21.68 -10.29
CA SER A 42 9.20 -21.46 -10.83
C SER A 42 9.82 -20.17 -10.30
N THR A 43 9.00 -19.13 -10.15
CA THR A 43 9.44 -17.82 -9.65
C THR A 43 9.82 -17.90 -8.18
N ILE A 44 8.97 -18.45 -7.31
CA ILE A 44 9.27 -18.51 -5.87
C ILE A 44 10.51 -19.37 -5.57
N ALA A 45 10.76 -20.42 -6.36
CA ALA A 45 11.90 -21.32 -6.20
C ALA A 45 13.21 -20.78 -6.78
N SER A 46 13.20 -19.64 -7.49
CA SER A 46 14.42 -19.04 -8.03
C SER A 46 15.39 -18.63 -6.90
N ALA A 47 16.68 -18.88 -7.09
CA ALA A 47 17.73 -18.43 -6.18
C ALA A 47 17.80 -16.89 -6.07
N GLU A 48 17.30 -16.18 -7.08
CA GLU A 48 17.23 -14.72 -7.09
C GLU A 48 16.02 -14.16 -6.34
N THR A 49 15.07 -15.01 -5.94
CA THR A 49 13.88 -14.54 -5.23
C THR A 49 14.23 -13.91 -3.89
N ARG A 50 13.57 -12.78 -3.62
CA ARG A 50 13.71 -12.00 -2.39
C ARG A 50 12.35 -11.83 -1.72
N PHE A 51 12.37 -11.92 -0.39
CA PHE A 51 11.19 -11.78 0.45
C PHE A 51 11.27 -10.48 1.25
N VAL A 52 10.27 -9.62 1.05
CA VAL A 52 9.95 -8.49 1.93
C VAL A 52 9.12 -9.05 3.07
N VAL A 53 9.73 -9.20 4.25
CA VAL A 53 9.03 -9.76 5.42
C VAL A 53 8.58 -8.65 6.36
N MET A 54 7.42 -8.85 7.00
CA MET A 54 6.82 -7.86 7.89
C MET A 54 6.42 -8.46 9.23
N LYS A 55 6.59 -7.67 10.29
CA LYS A 55 6.05 -7.91 11.64
C LYS A 55 5.06 -6.81 11.98
N ASP A 56 3.79 -7.13 12.19
CA ASP A 56 2.73 -6.17 12.48
C ASP A 56 2.69 -5.02 11.44
N ASN A 57 2.80 -5.40 10.16
CA ASN A 57 2.94 -4.48 9.02
C ASN A 57 4.17 -3.53 9.06
N ASN A 58 5.19 -3.82 9.86
CA ASN A 58 6.47 -3.13 9.86
C ASN A 58 7.51 -3.95 9.08
N PRO A 59 8.22 -3.36 8.09
CA PRO A 59 9.23 -4.07 7.31
C PRO A 59 10.46 -4.43 8.14
N LEU A 60 11.11 -5.53 7.76
CA LEU A 60 12.45 -5.90 8.20
C LEU A 60 13.49 -4.98 7.55
N CYS A 61 14.43 -4.49 8.35
CA CYS A 61 15.50 -3.60 7.93
C CYS A 61 16.86 -4.08 8.46
N HIS A 62 17.95 -3.64 7.84
CA HIS A 62 19.31 -3.92 8.31
C HIS A 62 19.58 -3.13 9.61
N ALA A 63 20.03 -3.82 10.67
CA ALA A 63 20.41 -3.19 11.93
C ALA A 63 21.81 -2.58 11.88
N ARG A 64 22.18 -1.84 12.93
CA ARG A 64 23.41 -1.03 13.00
C ARG A 64 24.70 -1.86 12.99
N GLY A 65 24.63 -3.13 13.38
CA GLY A 65 25.77 -4.05 13.45
C GLY A 65 26.09 -4.78 12.14
N ASP A 66 25.33 -4.54 11.06
CA ASP A 66 25.64 -5.13 9.75
C ASP A 66 26.96 -4.56 9.20
N ALA A 67 27.83 -5.43 8.70
CA ALA A 67 29.23 -5.15 8.37
C ALA A 67 29.42 -4.07 7.27
N SER A 68 28.35 -3.69 6.58
CA SER A 68 28.29 -2.51 5.71
C SER A 68 27.41 -1.44 6.35
N GLY A 69 28.02 -0.50 7.10
CA GLY A 69 27.31 0.62 7.73
C GLY A 69 26.44 1.45 6.78
N ASP A 70 26.68 1.36 5.47
CA ASP A 70 25.91 2.01 4.40
C ASP A 70 24.48 1.49 4.24
N LYS A 71 24.15 0.30 4.76
CA LYS A 71 22.80 -0.31 4.63
C LYS A 71 21.92 -0.13 5.86
N HIS A 72 22.46 0.40 6.95
CA HIS A 72 21.74 0.51 8.21
C HIS A 72 20.42 1.28 8.06
N GLY A 73 19.33 0.66 8.52
CA GLY A 73 17.98 1.20 8.48
C GLY A 73 17.29 1.08 7.11
N LEU A 74 17.95 0.57 6.08
CA LEU A 74 17.36 0.27 4.76
C LEU A 74 16.66 -1.08 4.77
N LEU A 75 15.80 -1.30 3.78
CA LEU A 75 15.05 -2.54 3.59
C LEU A 75 15.97 -3.76 3.56
N ALA A 76 15.71 -4.72 4.45
CA ALA A 76 16.31 -6.04 4.38
C ALA A 76 15.35 -6.99 3.67
N THR A 77 15.90 -7.88 2.85
CA THR A 77 15.14 -8.97 2.22
C THR A 77 15.77 -10.31 2.51
N LEU A 78 14.94 -11.35 2.56
CA LEU A 78 15.41 -12.71 2.80
C LEU A 78 15.45 -13.50 1.48
N PRO A 79 16.49 -14.31 1.24
CA PRO A 79 16.51 -15.21 0.09
C PRO A 79 15.54 -16.38 0.28
N TRP A 80 15.11 -16.99 -0.81
CA TRP A 80 14.24 -18.17 -0.80
C TRP A 80 14.73 -19.27 0.14
N GLU A 81 16.03 -19.62 0.10
CA GLU A 81 16.59 -20.70 0.94
C GLU A 81 16.40 -20.48 2.44
N GLN A 82 16.34 -19.22 2.90
CA GLN A 82 16.12 -18.92 4.32
C GLN A 82 14.65 -19.10 4.73
N VAL A 83 13.71 -18.75 3.86
CA VAL A 83 12.26 -18.80 4.17
C VAL A 83 11.60 -20.13 3.78
N LYS A 84 12.21 -20.87 2.85
CA LYS A 84 11.71 -22.12 2.27
C LYS A 84 11.24 -23.15 3.31
N PRO A 85 12.01 -23.47 4.38
CA PRO A 85 11.58 -24.49 5.35
C PRO A 85 10.27 -24.11 6.06
N TYR A 86 10.10 -22.83 6.37
CA TYR A 86 8.92 -22.30 7.04
C TYR A 86 7.69 -22.26 6.13
N ILE A 87 7.89 -21.88 4.87
CA ILE A 87 6.82 -21.87 3.86
C ILE A 87 6.35 -23.30 3.58
N LEU A 88 7.27 -24.23 3.31
CA LEU A 88 6.92 -25.62 2.98
C LEU A 88 6.21 -26.34 4.13
N ARG A 89 6.63 -26.12 5.38
CA ARG A 89 5.92 -26.62 6.56
C ARG A 89 4.46 -26.14 6.60
N ASN A 90 4.21 -24.90 6.21
CA ASN A 90 2.86 -24.33 6.20
C ASN A 90 2.04 -24.70 4.96
N VAL A 91 2.69 -25.05 3.85
CA VAL A 91 2.06 -25.71 2.71
C VAL A 91 1.56 -27.09 3.14
N GLU A 92 2.41 -27.92 3.75
CA GLU A 92 2.03 -29.23 4.28
C GLU A 92 0.89 -29.12 5.30
N ALA A 93 1.01 -28.21 6.28
CA ALA A 93 -0.04 -27.96 7.27
C ALA A 93 -1.33 -27.37 6.68
N SER A 94 -1.30 -26.82 5.46
CA SER A 94 -2.49 -26.41 4.70
C SER A 94 -3.13 -27.58 3.92
N GLY A 95 -2.64 -28.81 4.08
CA GLY A 95 -3.07 -29.97 3.30
C GLY A 95 -2.25 -30.19 2.03
N GLY A 96 -1.01 -29.72 2.02
CA GLY A 96 -0.09 -29.85 0.89
C GLY A 96 0.25 -31.31 0.58
N VAL A 97 0.38 -31.64 -0.70
CA VAL A 97 0.80 -32.97 -1.16
C VAL A 97 2.33 -33.03 -1.15
N GLN A 98 2.91 -34.09 -0.59
CA GLN A 98 4.37 -34.28 -0.64
C GLN A 98 4.81 -34.54 -2.09
N THR A 99 5.87 -33.87 -2.51
CA THR A 99 6.45 -34.00 -3.85
C THR A 99 7.72 -34.85 -3.78
N GLU A 100 7.91 -35.75 -4.74
CA GLU A 100 9.08 -36.65 -4.81
C GLU A 100 10.36 -35.94 -5.30
N THR A 101 10.25 -34.68 -5.74
CA THR A 101 11.32 -33.91 -6.41
C THR A 101 11.51 -32.54 -5.77
N ASP A 102 12.68 -31.92 -6.01
CA ASP A 102 13.02 -30.52 -5.67
C ASP A 102 12.04 -29.45 -6.22
N ASN A 103 11.04 -29.85 -7.03
CA ASN A 103 9.97 -28.97 -7.50
C ASN A 103 9.10 -28.51 -6.32
N VAL A 104 9.40 -27.30 -5.85
CA VAL A 104 8.64 -26.61 -4.81
C VAL A 104 7.24 -26.31 -5.32
N LEU A 105 6.24 -26.95 -4.73
CA LEU A 105 4.83 -26.70 -5.01
C LEU A 105 4.20 -25.89 -3.86
N VAL A 106 4.10 -24.57 -4.04
CA VAL A 106 3.47 -23.64 -3.08
C VAL A 106 2.11 -23.17 -3.59
N PHE A 107 1.97 -22.96 -4.90
CA PHE A 107 0.77 -22.42 -5.51
C PHE A 107 0.03 -23.44 -6.36
N GLY A 108 -1.28 -23.23 -6.52
CA GLY A 108 -2.17 -23.96 -7.42
C GLY A 108 -2.88 -25.16 -6.80
N ALA A 109 -3.92 -25.63 -7.49
CA ALA A 109 -4.78 -26.72 -7.04
C ALA A 109 -3.99 -27.99 -6.67
N GLN A 110 -2.99 -28.32 -7.49
CA GLN A 110 -2.13 -29.48 -7.34
C GLN A 110 -1.30 -29.46 -6.05
N ALA A 111 -0.92 -28.28 -5.54
CA ALA A 111 -0.15 -28.18 -4.31
C ALA A 111 -0.96 -28.70 -3.11
N TYR A 112 -2.29 -28.61 -3.17
CA TYR A 112 -3.20 -28.98 -2.08
C TYR A 112 -4.11 -30.17 -2.41
N GLY A 113 -3.80 -30.91 -3.48
CA GLY A 113 -4.56 -32.08 -3.91
C GLY A 113 -6.01 -31.77 -4.31
N LEU A 114 -6.31 -30.53 -4.70
CA LEU A 114 -7.66 -30.12 -5.11
C LEU A 114 -7.94 -30.71 -6.51
N GLN A 115 -9.02 -31.48 -6.65
CA GLN A 115 -9.44 -32.07 -7.93
C GLN A 115 -10.84 -31.61 -8.31
N ASN A 116 -11.06 -31.42 -9.61
CA ASN A 116 -12.38 -31.09 -10.16
C ASN A 116 -13.28 -32.32 -10.16
N ASN A 117 -14.40 -32.28 -9.44
CA ASN A 117 -15.39 -33.36 -9.42
C ASN A 117 -16.57 -33.14 -10.38
N THR A 118 -16.61 -32.02 -11.11
CA THR A 118 -17.74 -31.63 -11.97
C THR A 118 -17.37 -31.62 -13.45
N THR A 119 -18.40 -31.68 -14.31
CA THR A 119 -18.30 -31.38 -15.74
C THR A 119 -18.06 -29.90 -16.06
N GLU A 120 -18.12 -29.00 -15.05
CA GLU A 120 -18.01 -27.55 -15.22
C GLU A 120 -16.60 -27.04 -14.83
N GLY A 121 -15.59 -27.41 -15.61
CA GLY A 121 -14.18 -27.08 -15.30
C GLY A 121 -13.84 -25.58 -15.18
N LYS A 122 -14.71 -24.67 -15.63
CA LYS A 122 -14.50 -23.22 -15.51
C LYS A 122 -14.62 -22.71 -14.08
N ASP A 123 -15.56 -23.23 -13.30
CA ASP A 123 -15.79 -22.74 -11.95
C ASP A 123 -14.74 -23.29 -10.98
N PHE A 124 -14.32 -24.54 -11.18
CA PHE A 124 -13.16 -25.10 -10.50
C PHE A 124 -11.88 -24.31 -10.78
N ALA A 125 -11.59 -23.97 -12.04
CA ALA A 125 -10.42 -23.16 -12.40
C ALA A 125 -10.44 -21.79 -11.70
N ARG A 126 -11.56 -21.06 -11.78
CA ARG A 126 -11.73 -19.76 -11.09
C ARG A 126 -11.57 -19.84 -9.58
N ALA A 127 -11.99 -20.95 -8.98
CA ALA A 127 -11.89 -21.19 -7.54
C ALA A 127 -10.47 -21.61 -7.10
N THR A 128 -9.58 -21.96 -8.03
CA THR A 128 -8.26 -22.53 -7.70
C THR A 128 -7.08 -21.80 -8.35
N ASP A 129 -7.34 -20.81 -9.22
CA ASP A 129 -6.32 -19.98 -9.89
C ASP A 129 -5.33 -19.35 -8.91
N GLY A 130 -4.07 -19.77 -8.99
CA GLY A 130 -3.01 -19.26 -8.12
C GLY A 130 -3.33 -19.37 -6.63
N VAL A 131 -4.08 -20.40 -6.21
CA VAL A 131 -4.38 -20.65 -4.80
C VAL A 131 -3.09 -20.77 -4.01
N GLY A 132 -3.01 -20.04 -2.89
CA GLY A 132 -1.87 -20.06 -1.99
C GLY A 132 -2.17 -20.81 -0.68
N PRO A 133 -1.14 -20.98 0.18
CA PRO A 133 -1.29 -21.69 1.45
C PRO A 133 -2.29 -20.97 2.36
N SER A 134 -3.27 -21.71 2.87
CA SER A 134 -4.33 -21.17 3.76
C SER A 134 -3.79 -20.59 5.07
N ARG A 135 -2.59 -21.00 5.47
CA ARG A 135 -1.93 -20.60 6.70
C ARG A 135 -1.04 -19.36 6.58
N LEU A 136 -0.79 -18.83 5.38
CA LEU A 136 0.14 -17.71 5.18
C LEU A 136 -0.54 -16.52 4.49
N ALA A 137 -0.11 -15.31 4.87
CA ALA A 137 -0.29 -14.12 4.05
C ALA A 137 0.97 -13.95 3.19
N LEU A 138 0.93 -14.54 1.99
CA LEU A 138 2.00 -14.56 1.01
C LEU A 138 1.52 -13.91 -0.29
N VAL A 139 2.28 -12.94 -0.79
CA VAL A 139 1.89 -12.10 -1.93
C VAL A 139 3.03 -11.98 -2.93
N PHE A 140 2.75 -12.15 -4.22
CA PHE A 140 3.74 -11.88 -5.28
C PHE A 140 3.76 -10.38 -5.64
N LEU A 141 4.88 -9.69 -5.46
CA LEU A 141 4.93 -8.24 -5.72
C LEU A 141 5.19 -7.90 -7.19
N GLY A 142 6.03 -8.69 -7.84
CA GLY A 142 6.49 -8.48 -9.22
C GLY A 142 7.93 -8.95 -9.42
N ILE A 143 8.48 -8.62 -10.59
CA ILE A 143 9.89 -8.85 -10.93
C ILE A 143 10.58 -7.51 -11.14
N ASP A 144 11.74 -7.34 -10.52
CA ASP A 144 12.67 -6.26 -10.83
C ASP A 144 13.44 -6.62 -12.10
N GLU A 145 13.14 -5.89 -13.18
CA GLU A 145 13.73 -6.05 -14.51
C GLU A 145 14.81 -4.99 -14.81
N SER A 146 15.16 -4.13 -13.84
CA SER A 146 16.04 -2.97 -14.05
C SER A 146 17.44 -3.33 -14.58
N ASN A 147 17.95 -4.51 -14.22
CA ASN A 147 19.26 -5.00 -14.65
C ASN A 147 19.21 -5.80 -15.97
N LEU A 148 18.06 -5.86 -16.65
CA LEU A 148 17.92 -6.57 -17.90
C LEU A 148 18.17 -5.64 -19.09
N SER A 149 18.91 -6.15 -20.08
CA SER A 149 19.10 -5.45 -21.36
C SER A 149 17.84 -5.43 -22.22
N GLU A 150 16.93 -6.39 -22.00
CA GLU A 150 15.62 -6.50 -22.67
C GLU A 150 14.57 -6.86 -21.61
N SER A 151 13.42 -6.15 -21.60
CA SER A 151 12.33 -6.41 -20.65
C SER A 151 11.82 -7.84 -20.79
N SER A 152 11.47 -8.46 -19.66
CA SER A 152 10.89 -9.78 -19.66
C SER A 152 9.41 -9.69 -20.14
N LEU A 153 9.25 -9.94 -21.44
CA LEU A 153 8.09 -10.55 -22.10
C LEU A 153 6.96 -9.57 -22.53
N PRO A 154 6.81 -9.29 -23.84
CA PRO A 154 5.52 -8.92 -24.38
C PRO A 154 4.55 -10.10 -24.20
N GLY A 155 3.29 -9.82 -23.84
CA GLY A 155 2.26 -10.81 -23.46
C GLY A 155 1.97 -11.96 -24.45
N GLN A 156 2.68 -12.07 -25.57
CA GLN A 156 2.64 -13.19 -26.51
C GLN A 156 3.39 -14.44 -26.01
N MET A 157 4.44 -14.31 -25.18
CA MET A 157 5.14 -15.47 -24.58
C MET A 157 4.37 -16.18 -23.46
N ALA A 158 3.15 -15.74 -23.15
CA ALA A 158 2.23 -16.42 -22.24
C ALA A 158 1.22 -17.32 -22.98
N LYS A 159 1.18 -17.28 -24.33
CA LYS A 159 0.25 -18.11 -25.13
C LYS A 159 0.88 -19.36 -25.73
N ASP A 160 2.21 -19.41 -25.84
CA ASP A 160 2.91 -20.58 -26.36
C ASP A 160 3.28 -21.53 -25.23
N ASP A 161 2.27 -22.27 -24.77
CA ASP A 161 2.34 -23.45 -23.92
C ASP A 161 3.14 -24.58 -24.61
N LYS A 162 4.43 -24.35 -24.82
CA LYS A 162 5.40 -25.38 -25.19
C LYS A 162 6.54 -25.39 -24.17
N GLY A 163 6.21 -25.81 -22.96
CA GLY A 163 7.11 -26.57 -22.07
C GLY A 163 8.52 -26.01 -21.88
N GLY A 164 8.66 -24.72 -21.59
CA GLY A 164 9.94 -24.11 -21.23
C GLY A 164 9.97 -23.68 -19.78
N ALA A 165 10.67 -24.43 -18.93
CA ALA A 165 11.07 -24.09 -17.57
C ALA A 165 12.10 -22.94 -17.52
N ALA A 166 11.85 -21.85 -18.25
CA ALA A 166 12.73 -20.70 -18.24
C ALA A 166 12.34 -19.81 -17.05
N ALA A 167 13.15 -19.87 -15.98
CA ALA A 167 13.17 -18.85 -14.94
C ALA A 167 13.23 -17.49 -15.62
N ARG A 168 12.20 -16.67 -15.41
CA ARG A 168 12.11 -15.36 -16.07
C ARG A 168 13.25 -14.49 -15.53
N ALA A 169 13.89 -13.74 -16.42
CA ALA A 169 15.03 -12.91 -16.07
C ALA A 169 14.61 -11.80 -15.09
N GLY A 170 15.49 -11.45 -14.15
CA GLY A 170 15.25 -10.42 -13.12
C GLY A 170 15.21 -10.99 -11.71
N VAL A 171 14.88 -10.14 -10.73
CA VAL A 171 14.80 -10.51 -9.31
C VAL A 171 13.33 -10.53 -8.89
N PRO A 172 12.74 -11.71 -8.60
CA PRO A 172 11.38 -11.78 -8.12
C PRO A 172 11.24 -11.35 -6.66
N TYR A 173 10.15 -10.65 -6.36
CA TYR A 173 9.83 -10.22 -5.01
C TYR A 173 8.51 -10.80 -4.52
N PHE A 174 8.52 -11.35 -3.32
CA PHE A 174 7.32 -11.73 -2.57
C PHE A 174 7.25 -10.94 -1.26
N ALA A 175 6.03 -10.67 -0.78
CA ALA A 175 5.79 -10.17 0.57
C ALA A 175 5.25 -11.28 1.46
N LEU A 176 5.71 -11.33 2.70
CA LEU A 176 5.32 -12.34 3.67
C LEU A 176 5.10 -11.70 5.05
N SER A 177 3.92 -11.91 5.62
CA SER A 177 3.67 -11.54 7.02
C SER A 177 4.17 -12.62 7.97
N LEU A 178 4.91 -12.21 9.00
CA LEU A 178 5.39 -13.07 10.08
C LEU A 178 4.39 -13.16 11.25
N THR A 179 3.44 -12.22 11.31
CA THR A 179 2.45 -12.09 12.39
C THR A 179 1.04 -12.46 11.94
N TYR A 180 0.82 -12.77 10.65
CA TYR A 180 -0.46 -13.24 10.14
C TYR A 180 -0.92 -14.47 10.91
N ARG A 181 -2.20 -14.45 11.29
CA ARG A 181 -2.86 -15.53 11.98
C ARG A 181 -4.17 -15.88 11.27
N PRO A 182 -4.30 -17.10 10.72
CA PRO A 182 -5.55 -17.55 10.14
C PRO A 182 -6.66 -17.66 11.19
N ALA A 183 -7.89 -17.33 10.80
CA ALA A 183 -9.05 -17.31 11.68
C ALA A 183 -9.44 -18.70 12.24
N PHE A 184 -9.05 -19.78 11.55
CA PHE A 184 -9.30 -21.15 12.00
C PHE A 184 -8.28 -21.67 13.03
N LEU A 185 -7.22 -20.91 13.32
CA LEU A 185 -6.16 -21.33 14.24
C LEU A 185 -6.62 -21.12 15.70
N ALA A 186 -6.43 -22.13 16.57
CA ALA A 186 -6.91 -22.09 17.96
C ALA A 186 -6.13 -21.06 18.80
N ALA A 187 -6.79 -20.35 19.71
CA ALA A 187 -6.27 -19.15 20.40
C ALA A 187 -4.87 -19.31 21.04
N ASP A 188 -4.54 -20.53 21.48
CA ASP A 188 -3.29 -20.94 22.11
C ASP A 188 -2.18 -21.36 21.13
N GLU A 189 -2.50 -21.66 19.87
CA GLU A 189 -1.50 -21.91 18.83
C GLU A 189 -0.78 -20.61 18.45
N THR A 190 0.53 -20.66 18.17
CA THR A 190 1.33 -19.51 17.74
C THR A 190 1.12 -19.18 16.26
N SER A 191 1.58 -18.00 15.81
CA SER A 191 1.50 -17.64 14.39
C SER A 191 2.27 -18.67 13.53
N PRO A 192 1.80 -19.00 12.32
CA PRO A 192 2.46 -19.93 11.39
C PRO A 192 3.94 -19.64 11.10
N MET A 193 4.35 -18.38 11.22
CA MET A 193 5.71 -17.91 10.93
C MET A 193 6.50 -17.51 12.19
N GLN A 194 5.98 -17.82 13.39
CA GLN A 194 6.60 -17.42 14.67
C GLN A 194 8.06 -17.88 14.77
N ALA A 195 8.39 -19.10 14.34
CA ALA A 195 9.74 -19.62 14.41
C ALA A 195 10.75 -18.80 13.57
N LEU A 196 10.35 -18.31 12.39
CA LEU A 196 11.20 -17.42 11.60
C LEU A 196 11.31 -16.04 12.25
N LEU A 197 10.22 -15.54 12.84
CA LEU A 197 10.23 -14.28 13.58
C LEU A 197 11.25 -14.35 14.75
N ASP A 198 11.20 -15.40 15.55
CA ASP A 198 12.10 -15.63 16.67
C ASP A 198 13.58 -15.71 16.20
N GLU A 199 13.85 -16.36 15.06
CA GLU A 199 15.20 -16.44 14.47
C GLU A 199 15.74 -15.06 14.05
N LEU A 200 14.89 -14.20 13.47
CA LEU A 200 15.27 -12.86 13.05
C LEU A 200 15.48 -11.93 14.25
N GLU A 201 14.62 -12.04 15.27
CA GLU A 201 14.74 -11.25 16.51
C GLU A 201 15.93 -11.68 17.37
N ALA A 202 16.38 -12.94 17.26
CA ALA A 202 17.62 -13.42 17.87
C ALA A 202 18.89 -12.85 17.22
N GLN A 203 18.77 -12.09 16.13
CA GLN A 203 19.89 -11.43 15.43
C GLN A 203 19.75 -9.89 15.45
N PRO A 204 19.69 -9.24 16.63
CA PRO A 204 19.44 -7.80 16.75
C PRO A 204 20.55 -6.92 16.16
N ASP A 205 21.76 -7.46 16.01
CA ASP A 205 22.87 -6.77 15.36
C ASP A 205 22.72 -6.75 13.82
N LYS A 206 21.94 -7.66 13.26
CA LYS A 206 21.74 -7.84 11.81
C LYS A 206 20.41 -7.26 11.33
N TYR A 207 19.34 -7.45 12.09
CA TYR A 207 18.00 -7.07 11.68
C TYR A 207 17.23 -6.28 12.74
N GLU A 208 16.39 -5.36 12.28
CA GLU A 208 15.41 -4.66 13.10
C GLU A 208 14.11 -4.46 12.32
N PHE A 209 12.96 -4.46 13.00
CA PHE A 209 11.68 -4.06 12.39
C PHE A 209 11.42 -2.58 12.65
N ILE A 210 11.18 -1.81 11.60
CA ILE A 210 11.04 -0.36 11.68
C ILE A 210 9.63 0.07 11.34
N ASP A 211 9.02 0.87 12.20
CA ASP A 211 7.83 1.64 11.86
C ASP A 211 8.22 2.80 10.92
N LEU A 212 7.79 2.71 9.65
CA LEU A 212 8.11 3.71 8.63
C LEU A 212 7.43 5.07 8.87
N ARG A 213 6.31 5.12 9.60
CA ARG A 213 5.66 6.38 9.97
C ARG A 213 6.47 7.00 11.12
N ALA A 214 6.78 6.14 12.08
CA ALA A 214 7.72 6.18 13.21
C ALA A 214 9.06 6.89 13.01
N SER A 215 9.64 6.64 11.84
CA SER A 215 11.08 6.67 11.66
C SER A 215 11.47 7.85 10.79
N SER A 216 12.21 8.80 11.37
CA SER A 216 12.92 9.83 10.62
C SER A 216 13.83 9.24 9.54
N ARG A 217 14.22 7.96 9.67
CA ARG A 217 15.02 7.21 8.70
C ARG A 217 14.24 6.78 7.46
N ALA A 218 12.90 6.74 7.50
CA ALA A 218 12.13 6.43 6.30
C ALA A 218 12.44 7.46 5.19
N ALA A 219 12.67 8.73 5.55
CA ALA A 219 13.01 9.77 4.57
C ALA A 219 14.34 9.57 3.82
N THR A 220 15.23 8.68 4.30
CA THR A 220 16.51 8.38 3.64
C THR A 220 16.43 7.14 2.74
N TRP A 221 15.27 6.50 2.65
CA TRP A 221 15.11 5.31 1.82
C TRP A 221 15.14 5.66 0.34
N PRO A 222 15.70 4.77 -0.50
CA PRO A 222 15.43 4.78 -1.94
C PRO A 222 13.91 4.74 -2.18
N VAL A 223 13.43 5.60 -3.07
CA VAL A 223 12.01 5.72 -3.43
C VAL A 223 11.46 4.38 -3.94
N GLU A 224 12.26 3.61 -4.67
CA GLU A 224 11.90 2.29 -5.20
C GLU A 224 11.59 1.27 -4.09
N ASP A 225 12.40 1.26 -3.02
CA ASP A 225 12.20 0.37 -1.88
C ASP A 225 10.99 0.79 -1.05
N ALA A 226 10.82 2.09 -0.84
CA ALA A 226 9.65 2.64 -0.16
C ALA A 226 8.36 2.31 -0.94
N ALA A 227 8.35 2.43 -2.27
CA ALA A 227 7.22 2.05 -3.11
C ALA A 227 6.92 0.55 -3.07
N MET A 228 7.95 -0.30 -3.05
CA MET A 228 7.79 -1.74 -2.90
C MET A 228 7.20 -2.10 -1.52
N VAL A 229 7.68 -1.48 -0.44
CA VAL A 229 7.11 -1.68 0.90
C VAL A 229 5.68 -1.15 0.99
N ALA A 230 5.36 -0.03 0.36
CA ALA A 230 3.98 0.48 0.34
C ALA A 230 3.02 -0.52 -0.34
N GLN A 231 3.43 -1.13 -1.44
CA GLN A 231 2.67 -2.21 -2.09
C GLN A 231 2.53 -3.43 -1.17
N ALA A 232 3.64 -3.90 -0.59
CA ALA A 232 3.66 -5.07 0.29
C ALA A 232 2.77 -4.87 1.52
N LYS A 233 2.91 -3.74 2.21
CA LYS A 233 2.15 -3.38 3.41
C LYS A 233 0.65 -3.32 3.11
N SER A 234 0.28 -2.67 2.01
CA SER A 234 -1.13 -2.56 1.62
C SER A 234 -1.78 -3.91 1.33
N LEU A 235 -1.06 -4.80 0.63
CA LEU A 235 -1.57 -6.11 0.27
C LEU A 235 -1.59 -7.07 1.46
N LEU A 236 -0.58 -7.04 2.33
CA LEU A 236 -0.56 -7.84 3.54
C LEU A 236 -1.65 -7.40 4.50
N ASP A 237 -1.77 -6.11 4.85
CA ASP A 237 -2.83 -5.60 5.72
C ASP A 237 -4.23 -6.00 5.21
N TRP A 238 -4.48 -5.88 3.90
CA TRP A 238 -5.72 -6.34 3.30
C TRP A 238 -5.95 -7.86 3.47
N ASN A 239 -4.95 -8.69 3.19
CA ASN A 239 -5.05 -10.15 3.37
C ASN A 239 -5.30 -10.55 4.84
N GLU A 240 -4.70 -9.83 5.78
CA GLU A 240 -4.83 -10.10 7.21
C GLU A 240 -6.21 -9.74 7.76
N ARG A 241 -6.81 -8.64 7.29
CA ARG A 241 -8.13 -8.15 7.76
C ARG A 241 -9.31 -8.79 7.04
N HIS A 242 -9.14 -9.25 5.79
CA HIS A 242 -10.24 -9.78 4.95
C HIS A 242 -10.26 -11.31 4.97
N GLN A 243 -10.37 -11.87 6.17
CA GLN A 243 -10.43 -13.32 6.38
C GLN A 243 -11.83 -13.91 6.23
N TYR A 244 -12.87 -13.07 6.22
CA TYR A 244 -14.26 -13.48 6.11
C TYR A 244 -14.96 -12.77 4.95
N CYS A 245 -15.74 -13.53 4.20
CA CYS A 245 -16.50 -13.05 3.05
C CYS A 245 -17.58 -12.07 3.52
N PRO A 246 -17.59 -10.80 3.04
CA PRO A 246 -18.64 -9.86 3.39
C PRO A 246 -20.06 -10.29 2.97
N GLY A 247 -20.18 -11.13 1.94
CA GLY A 247 -21.49 -11.58 1.43
C GLY A 247 -22.13 -12.72 2.21
N CYS A 248 -21.38 -13.55 2.96
CA CYS A 248 -21.95 -14.70 3.69
C CYS A 248 -21.21 -15.07 4.99
N SER A 249 -20.19 -14.31 5.37
CA SER A 249 -19.38 -14.52 6.58
C SER A 249 -18.68 -15.88 6.67
N ARG A 250 -18.52 -16.60 5.55
CA ARG A 250 -17.62 -17.77 5.49
C ARG A 250 -16.18 -17.31 5.42
N GLN A 251 -15.24 -18.14 5.84
CA GLN A 251 -13.82 -17.82 5.71
C GLN A 251 -13.43 -17.67 4.22
N GLN A 252 -12.42 -16.85 3.98
CA GLN A 252 -11.82 -16.66 2.67
C GLN A 252 -10.43 -17.27 2.62
N TYR A 253 -9.98 -17.58 1.40
CA TYR A 253 -8.64 -18.07 1.12
C TYR A 253 -7.97 -17.25 0.03
N SER A 254 -6.64 -17.30 -0.02
CA SER A 254 -5.83 -16.53 -0.96
C SER A 254 -5.87 -17.15 -2.35
N LEU A 255 -6.10 -16.31 -3.35
CA LEU A 255 -6.06 -16.59 -4.78
C LEU A 255 -5.18 -15.53 -5.45
N TRP A 256 -4.76 -15.83 -6.69
CA TRP A 256 -4.00 -14.90 -7.53
C TRP A 256 -2.74 -14.38 -6.84
N ALA A 257 -2.02 -15.27 -6.14
CA ALA A 257 -0.82 -14.93 -5.37
C ALA A 257 -1.03 -13.72 -4.42
N GLY A 258 -2.15 -13.70 -3.70
CA GLY A 258 -2.45 -12.69 -2.68
C GLY A 258 -3.19 -11.44 -3.18
N TYR A 259 -3.66 -11.41 -4.44
CA TYR A 259 -4.47 -10.30 -5.00
C TYR A 259 -5.95 -10.62 -5.09
N LYS A 260 -6.38 -11.78 -4.61
CA LYS A 260 -7.79 -12.14 -4.57
C LYS A 260 -8.10 -12.96 -3.32
N ARG A 261 -9.23 -12.67 -2.67
CA ARG A 261 -9.77 -13.45 -1.55
C ARG A 261 -11.02 -14.19 -2.02
N GLY A 262 -10.90 -15.49 -2.24
CA GLY A 262 -12.02 -16.35 -2.63
C GLY A 262 -12.88 -16.73 -1.42
N CYS A 263 -14.20 -16.73 -1.56
CA CYS A 263 -15.09 -17.28 -0.53
C CYS A 263 -14.92 -18.81 -0.49
N SER A 264 -14.73 -19.41 0.68
CA SER A 264 -14.48 -20.85 0.80
C SER A 264 -15.58 -21.72 0.21
N SER A 265 -16.83 -21.24 0.13
CA SER A 265 -17.91 -21.95 -0.56
C SER A 265 -17.67 -22.19 -2.05
N SER A 266 -16.75 -21.46 -2.69
CA SER A 266 -16.32 -21.76 -4.07
C SER A 266 -15.62 -23.12 -4.19
N LEU A 267 -15.18 -23.71 -3.08
CA LEU A 267 -14.51 -25.02 -3.03
C LEU A 267 -15.49 -26.19 -2.81
N ASP A 268 -16.80 -25.99 -2.83
CA ASP A 268 -17.80 -27.06 -2.60
C ASP A 268 -17.67 -28.22 -3.63
N HIS A 269 -17.08 -27.92 -4.79
CA HIS A 269 -16.81 -28.88 -5.87
C HIS A 269 -15.42 -29.56 -5.79
N ALA A 270 -14.58 -29.22 -4.81
CA ALA A 270 -13.25 -29.81 -4.66
C ALA A 270 -13.34 -31.14 -3.88
N VAL A 271 -12.97 -32.25 -4.51
CA VAL A 271 -13.06 -33.61 -3.93
C VAL A 271 -11.70 -34.33 -3.99
N PRO A 272 -11.41 -35.25 -3.03
CA PRO A 272 -12.11 -35.39 -1.75
C PRO A 272 -11.90 -34.14 -0.92
N GLY A 273 -12.89 -33.71 -0.13
CA GLY A 273 -12.80 -32.52 0.72
C GLY A 273 -11.43 -32.48 1.40
N THR A 274 -10.53 -31.68 0.84
CA THR A 274 -9.11 -31.76 1.15
C THR A 274 -8.91 -31.16 2.52
N ASN A 275 -7.78 -31.46 3.17
CA ASN A 275 -7.46 -30.80 4.44
C ASN A 275 -7.49 -29.27 4.30
N PHE A 276 -7.18 -28.75 3.11
CA PHE A 276 -7.33 -27.35 2.75
C PHE A 276 -8.78 -26.84 2.88
N ALA A 277 -9.73 -27.47 2.19
CA ALA A 277 -11.13 -27.04 2.23
C ALA A 277 -11.77 -27.23 3.61
N LYS A 278 -11.41 -28.32 4.31
CA LYS A 278 -11.91 -28.62 5.65
C LYS A 278 -11.49 -27.60 6.69
N ALA A 279 -10.27 -27.06 6.61
CA ALA A 279 -9.80 -26.02 7.52
C ALA A 279 -10.65 -24.73 7.45
N LEU A 280 -11.33 -24.49 6.33
CA LEU A 280 -12.13 -23.28 6.08
C LEU A 280 -13.62 -23.46 6.41
N LEU A 281 -14.04 -24.67 6.83
CA LEU A 281 -15.39 -24.93 7.33
C LEU A 281 -15.50 -24.44 8.77
N SER A 282 -16.54 -23.65 9.06
CA SER A 282 -16.70 -23.02 10.38
C SER A 282 -17.10 -23.98 11.51
N ASN A 283 -17.56 -25.20 11.18
CA ASN A 283 -17.95 -26.21 12.16
C ASN A 283 -17.53 -27.59 11.64
N ALA A 284 -16.72 -28.31 12.42
CA ALA A 284 -16.28 -29.67 12.12
C ALA A 284 -17.43 -30.69 11.98
N GLN A 285 -18.64 -30.32 12.40
CA GLN A 285 -19.86 -31.14 12.21
C GLN A 285 -20.44 -31.05 10.79
N HIS A 286 -20.16 -29.99 10.02
CA HIS A 286 -20.63 -29.88 8.64
C HIS A 286 -19.65 -30.58 7.69
N ALA A 287 -20.16 -31.47 6.83
CA ALA A 287 -19.31 -32.21 5.90
C ALA A 287 -18.94 -31.41 4.63
N CYS A 288 -19.73 -30.39 4.27
CA CYS A 288 -19.50 -29.51 3.11
C CYS A 288 -20.17 -28.12 3.29
N PHE A 289 -19.89 -27.19 2.37
CA PHE A 289 -20.44 -25.84 2.42
C PHE A 289 -21.94 -25.79 2.10
N ALA A 290 -22.44 -26.76 1.31
CA ALA A 290 -23.88 -26.89 1.06
C ALA A 290 -24.71 -27.19 2.33
N GLN A 291 -24.07 -27.72 3.39
CA GLN A 291 -24.74 -28.17 4.62
C GLN A 291 -24.61 -27.18 5.79
N ASP A 292 -23.93 -26.03 5.62
CA ASP A 292 -23.66 -25.10 6.72
C ASP A 292 -24.80 -24.11 7.02
N GLY A 293 -25.93 -24.24 6.33
CA GLY A 293 -27.12 -23.41 6.54
C GLY A 293 -27.07 -21.99 5.95
N LYS A 294 -25.98 -21.60 5.27
CA LYS A 294 -25.81 -20.24 4.72
C LYS A 294 -26.20 -20.09 3.24
N GLY A 295 -26.60 -21.18 2.58
CA GLY A 295 -27.01 -21.17 1.18
C GLY A 295 -25.89 -20.75 0.21
N ILE A 296 -26.29 -20.39 -1.02
CA ILE A 296 -25.35 -19.97 -2.08
C ILE A 296 -24.85 -18.56 -1.77
N CYS A 297 -23.53 -18.39 -1.80
CA CYS A 297 -22.91 -17.08 -1.55
C CYS A 297 -23.14 -16.14 -2.75
N PRO A 298 -23.67 -14.92 -2.56
CA PRO A 298 -23.86 -13.99 -3.66
C PRO A 298 -22.53 -13.59 -4.31
N SER A 299 -21.45 -13.54 -3.53
CA SER A 299 -20.12 -13.16 -4.03
C SER A 299 -19.51 -14.14 -5.01
N THR A 300 -19.97 -15.40 -5.02
CA THR A 300 -19.44 -16.41 -5.94
C THR A 300 -20.15 -16.42 -7.29
N GLN A 301 -21.26 -15.69 -7.41
CA GLN A 301 -22.06 -15.61 -8.63
C GLN A 301 -21.69 -14.42 -9.52
N VAL A 302 -21.11 -13.37 -8.94
CA VAL A 302 -20.81 -12.11 -9.62
C VAL A 302 -19.43 -11.59 -9.24
N LEU A 303 -18.85 -10.78 -10.12
CA LEU A 303 -17.64 -10.03 -9.81
C LEU A 303 -17.93 -9.08 -8.62
N SER A 304 -17.26 -9.32 -7.49
CA SER A 304 -17.45 -8.56 -6.25
C SER A 304 -16.17 -7.83 -5.88
N ASN A 305 -16.24 -6.51 -5.66
CA ASN A 305 -15.08 -5.66 -5.36
C ASN A 305 -14.32 -6.10 -4.10
N PHE A 306 -15.00 -6.59 -3.08
CA PHE A 306 -14.41 -7.06 -1.83
C PHE A 306 -13.61 -8.37 -1.95
N HIS A 307 -13.58 -9.00 -3.13
CA HIS A 307 -12.60 -10.06 -3.42
C HIS A 307 -11.23 -9.51 -3.79
N TYR A 308 -11.11 -8.21 -4.07
CA TYR A 308 -9.89 -7.56 -4.52
C TYR A 308 -9.36 -6.56 -3.49
N PRO A 309 -8.03 -6.26 -3.51
CA PRO A 309 -7.44 -5.28 -2.62
C PRO A 309 -8.16 -3.94 -2.67
N ARG A 310 -8.41 -3.37 -1.49
CA ARG A 310 -9.01 -2.05 -1.34
C ARG A 310 -7.95 -0.96 -1.55
N THR A 311 -8.36 0.17 -2.12
CA THR A 311 -7.55 1.38 -2.19
C THR A 311 -8.50 2.55 -2.06
N ASP A 312 -8.42 3.25 -0.93
CA ASP A 312 -9.32 4.36 -0.63
C ASP A 312 -8.73 5.66 -1.21
N PRO A 313 -9.43 6.33 -2.15
CA PRO A 313 -8.98 7.62 -2.65
C PRO A 313 -9.13 8.70 -1.56
N VAL A 314 -8.06 9.47 -1.37
CA VAL A 314 -8.01 10.57 -0.42
C VAL A 314 -7.50 11.80 -1.17
N ILE A 315 -8.28 12.86 -1.23
CA ILE A 315 -7.82 14.14 -1.78
C ILE A 315 -6.94 14.86 -0.75
N ILE A 316 -5.91 15.56 -1.23
CA ILE A 316 -5.09 16.44 -0.40
C ILE A 316 -4.73 17.68 -1.21
N MET A 317 -4.94 18.85 -0.64
CA MET A 317 -5.00 20.07 -1.43
C MET A 317 -4.26 21.24 -0.78
N ALA A 318 -3.38 21.86 -1.57
CA ALA A 318 -2.83 23.17 -1.26
C ALA A 318 -3.78 24.23 -1.81
N ILE A 319 -4.50 24.91 -0.90
CA ILE A 319 -5.47 25.94 -1.26
C ILE A 319 -4.78 27.30 -1.31
N ILE A 320 -4.72 27.88 -2.50
CA ILE A 320 -3.98 29.09 -2.83
C ILE A 320 -4.93 30.29 -2.78
N SER A 321 -4.48 31.41 -2.23
CA SER A 321 -5.23 32.67 -2.21
C SER A 321 -5.54 33.19 -3.63
N PRO A 322 -6.57 34.05 -3.79
CA PRO A 322 -6.90 34.63 -5.10
C PRO A 322 -5.73 35.32 -5.81
N ASP A 323 -4.83 35.95 -5.06
CA ASP A 323 -3.64 36.63 -5.57
C ASP A 323 -2.45 35.69 -5.86
N GLY A 324 -2.52 34.43 -5.44
CA GLY A 324 -1.47 33.44 -5.62
C GLY A 324 -0.33 33.48 -4.60
N GLU A 325 -0.34 34.41 -3.64
CA GLU A 325 0.79 34.72 -2.75
C GLU A 325 0.71 34.08 -1.36
N LYS A 326 -0.42 33.45 -1.02
CA LYS A 326 -0.62 32.70 0.23
C LYS A 326 -1.15 31.29 -0.03
N VAL A 327 -0.92 30.41 0.94
CA VAL A 327 -1.48 29.05 1.00
C VAL A 327 -2.19 28.84 2.34
N LEU A 328 -3.40 28.30 2.31
CA LEU A 328 -4.14 27.89 3.49
C LEU A 328 -3.58 26.57 4.01
N LEU A 329 -3.24 26.55 5.30
CA LEU A 329 -2.83 25.34 6.01
C LEU A 329 -3.66 25.17 7.28
N GLY A 330 -3.99 23.93 7.60
CA GLY A 330 -4.74 23.55 8.80
C GLY A 330 -3.90 22.73 9.78
N ARG A 331 -4.34 22.68 11.04
CA ARG A 331 -3.84 21.74 12.04
C ARG A 331 -4.98 21.18 12.88
N GLN A 332 -4.86 19.92 13.25
CA GLN A 332 -5.75 19.28 14.22
C GLN A 332 -5.24 19.49 15.65
N LYS A 333 -6.15 19.47 16.64
CA LYS A 333 -5.83 19.64 18.07
C LYS A 333 -4.80 18.63 18.59
N LYS A 334 -4.77 17.43 18.00
CA LYS A 334 -3.92 16.31 18.44
C LYS A 334 -2.48 16.41 17.92
N TRP A 335 -2.22 17.26 16.93
CA TRP A 335 -0.89 17.39 16.31
C TRP A 335 0.04 18.25 17.17
N PRO A 336 1.37 18.02 17.11
CA PRO A 336 2.31 18.85 17.84
C PRO A 336 2.18 20.33 17.52
N ASP A 337 2.48 21.16 18.51
CA ASP A 337 2.33 22.59 18.36
C ASP A 337 3.16 23.15 17.20
N GLY A 338 2.49 24.01 16.43
CA GLY A 338 3.05 24.61 15.24
C GLY A 338 3.08 23.71 14.00
N PHE A 339 2.66 22.44 14.06
CA PHE A 339 2.61 21.57 12.87
C PHE A 339 1.36 21.85 12.02
N TYR A 340 1.55 22.32 10.79
CA TYR A 340 0.50 22.66 9.84
C TYR A 340 0.68 21.91 8.53
N SER A 341 -0.41 21.48 7.91
CA SER A 341 -0.42 20.72 6.65
C SER A 341 -1.51 21.24 5.70
N CYS A 342 -1.46 20.78 4.45
CA CYS A 342 -2.60 20.81 3.54
C CYS A 342 -3.80 20.11 4.18
N LEU A 343 -5.01 20.57 3.84
CA LEU A 343 -6.26 19.91 4.16
C LEU A 343 -6.38 18.62 3.33
N ALA A 344 -7.08 17.61 3.84
CA ALA A 344 -7.17 16.31 3.18
C ALA A 344 -8.38 15.50 3.67
N GLY A 345 -9.03 14.80 2.74
CA GLY A 345 -10.29 14.11 3.00
C GLY A 345 -10.49 12.86 2.16
N PHE A 346 -11.28 11.92 2.67
CA PHE A 346 -11.71 10.77 1.88
C PHE A 346 -12.67 11.20 0.77
N CYS A 347 -12.60 10.54 -0.38
CA CYS A 347 -13.68 10.70 -1.35
C CYS A 347 -14.91 9.88 -0.94
N GLU A 348 -16.08 10.49 -1.07
CA GLU A 348 -17.39 9.86 -0.87
C GLU A 348 -17.89 9.11 -2.12
N PRO A 349 -18.80 8.13 -1.96
CA PRO A 349 -19.41 7.45 -3.09
C PRO A 349 -20.18 8.42 -4.00
N GLY A 350 -19.77 8.52 -5.26
CA GLY A 350 -20.49 9.27 -6.29
C GLY A 350 -19.97 10.68 -6.53
N GLU A 351 -18.93 11.13 -5.81
CA GLU A 351 -18.31 12.44 -6.04
C GLU A 351 -17.07 12.35 -6.95
N SER A 352 -16.80 13.41 -7.70
CA SER A 352 -15.53 13.62 -8.40
C SER A 352 -14.44 14.12 -7.43
N PHE A 353 -13.16 14.04 -7.82
CA PHE A 353 -12.08 14.60 -6.99
C PHE A 353 -12.23 16.12 -6.78
N GLU A 354 -12.73 16.83 -7.78
CA GLU A 354 -12.97 18.27 -7.69
C GLU A 354 -14.14 18.61 -6.78
N GLU A 355 -15.17 17.75 -6.71
CA GLU A 355 -16.27 17.88 -5.74
C GLU A 355 -15.74 17.61 -4.33
N ALA A 356 -14.98 16.53 -4.13
CA ALA A 356 -14.36 16.17 -2.87
C ALA A 356 -13.46 17.30 -2.32
N VAL A 357 -12.59 17.87 -3.16
CA VAL A 357 -11.73 19.01 -2.79
C VAL A 357 -12.56 20.21 -2.33
N ARG A 358 -13.66 20.54 -3.02
CA ARG A 358 -14.50 21.67 -2.64
C ARG A 358 -15.28 21.41 -1.36
N ARG A 359 -15.83 20.21 -1.21
CA ARG A 359 -16.57 19.76 -0.03
C ARG A 359 -15.68 19.83 1.21
N GLU A 360 -14.53 19.16 1.17
CA GLU A 360 -13.65 19.04 2.33
C GLU A 360 -13.11 20.40 2.79
N VAL A 361 -12.71 21.29 1.85
CA VAL A 361 -12.24 22.64 2.23
C VAL A 361 -13.38 23.47 2.84
N LEU A 362 -14.59 23.33 2.31
CA LEU A 362 -15.76 24.01 2.85
C LEU A 362 -16.09 23.51 4.26
N GLU A 363 -16.08 22.20 4.48
CA GLU A 363 -16.36 21.55 5.76
C GLU A 363 -15.32 21.92 6.83
N GLU A 364 -14.03 21.82 6.52
CA GLU A 364 -12.96 22.03 7.52
C GLU A 364 -12.64 23.50 7.79
N SER A 365 -12.87 24.39 6.82
CA SER A 365 -12.40 25.78 6.88
C SER A 365 -13.42 26.85 6.49
N GLY A 366 -14.59 26.48 5.96
CA GLY A 366 -15.58 27.42 5.44
C GLY A 366 -15.20 28.11 4.12
N ILE A 367 -13.98 27.89 3.62
CA ILE A 367 -13.47 28.55 2.41
C ILE A 367 -14.06 27.90 1.16
N HIS A 368 -14.61 28.72 0.29
CA HIS A 368 -15.10 28.26 -1.01
C HIS A 368 -13.96 28.22 -2.02
N VAL A 369 -13.86 27.12 -2.75
CA VAL A 369 -12.82 26.86 -3.76
C VAL A 369 -13.43 26.87 -5.16
N GLY A 370 -12.85 27.67 -6.04
CA GLY A 370 -13.22 27.75 -7.45
C GLY A 370 -12.56 26.64 -8.26
N GLN A 371 -11.41 26.95 -8.88
CA GLN A 371 -10.68 26.01 -9.72
C GLN A 371 -9.94 24.95 -8.90
N VAL A 372 -9.94 23.71 -9.39
CA VAL A 372 -9.20 22.58 -8.82
C VAL A 372 -8.28 22.01 -9.91
N ILE A 373 -7.03 21.74 -9.56
CA ILE A 373 -5.96 21.35 -10.50
C ILE A 373 -5.22 20.15 -9.92
N TYR A 374 -5.24 19.03 -10.63
CA TYR A 374 -4.48 17.85 -10.24
C TYR A 374 -2.97 18.10 -10.38
N HIS A 375 -2.20 17.60 -9.41
CA HIS A 375 -0.74 17.68 -9.42
C HIS A 375 -0.09 16.30 -9.56
N SER A 376 -0.21 15.45 -8.54
CA SER A 376 0.39 14.12 -8.49
C SER A 376 -0.32 13.25 -7.46
N SER A 377 0.00 11.95 -7.42
CA SER A 377 -0.56 11.02 -6.43
C SER A 377 0.53 10.31 -5.64
N GLN A 378 0.24 9.93 -4.40
CA GLN A 378 1.14 9.17 -3.54
C GLN A 378 0.37 8.02 -2.86
N PRO A 379 0.80 6.76 -3.04
CA PRO A 379 0.32 5.67 -2.20
C PRO A 379 0.61 5.97 -0.73
N TRP A 380 -0.36 5.75 0.14
CA TRP A 380 -0.23 5.98 1.58
C TRP A 380 -0.66 4.73 2.34
N PRO A 381 0.28 3.84 2.67
CA PRO A 381 -0.02 2.50 3.17
C PRO A 381 -0.34 2.50 4.68
N TYR A 382 -1.26 3.37 5.09
CA TYR A 382 -1.71 3.53 6.48
C TYR A 382 -3.24 3.70 6.55
N PRO A 383 -4.03 2.62 6.34
CA PRO A 383 -3.60 1.28 5.94
C PRO A 383 -3.44 1.12 4.42
N THR A 384 -4.38 1.62 3.61
CA THR A 384 -4.41 1.41 2.14
C THR A 384 -5.06 2.58 1.39
N ASN A 385 -4.46 3.77 1.45
CA ASN A 385 -4.99 4.97 0.82
C ASN A 385 -4.19 5.33 -0.44
N LEU A 386 -4.82 6.03 -1.38
CA LEU A 386 -4.17 6.71 -2.50
C LEU A 386 -4.41 8.21 -2.34
N MET A 387 -3.37 8.93 -1.92
CA MET A 387 -3.42 10.38 -1.81
C MET A 387 -3.37 10.97 -3.22
N ALA A 388 -4.39 11.72 -3.61
CA ALA A 388 -4.44 12.49 -4.84
C ALA A 388 -4.23 13.97 -4.49
N GLY A 389 -3.11 14.53 -4.94
CA GLY A 389 -2.68 15.89 -4.64
C GLY A 389 -3.24 16.91 -5.63
N PHE A 390 -3.79 18.01 -5.09
CA PHE A 390 -4.40 19.08 -5.86
C PHE A 390 -3.93 20.46 -5.43
N TYR A 391 -4.04 21.42 -6.34
CA TYR A 391 -4.15 22.83 -6.00
C TYR A 391 -5.60 23.27 -6.13
N GLY A 392 -6.06 24.09 -5.20
CA GLY A 392 -7.36 24.77 -5.29
C GLY A 392 -7.18 26.28 -5.20
N ILE A 393 -7.98 27.05 -5.93
CA ILE A 393 -7.98 28.51 -5.83
C ILE A 393 -9.14 28.95 -4.92
N ALA A 394 -8.81 29.53 -3.77
CA ALA A 394 -9.80 30.07 -2.86
C ALA A 394 -10.49 31.30 -3.47
N ASN A 395 -11.75 31.51 -3.13
CA ASN A 395 -12.49 32.71 -3.52
C ASN A 395 -12.13 33.93 -2.66
N THR A 396 -11.56 33.72 -1.47
CA THR A 396 -11.11 34.74 -0.53
C THR A 396 -9.92 34.21 0.30
N ASP A 397 -9.06 35.11 0.76
CA ASP A 397 -7.99 34.83 1.73
C ASP A 397 -8.16 35.64 3.03
N ASP A 398 -9.37 36.16 3.27
CA ASP A 398 -9.76 36.83 4.50
C ASP A 398 -9.75 35.84 5.67
N GLN A 399 -9.03 36.19 6.74
CA GLN A 399 -8.92 35.36 7.94
C GLN A 399 -10.27 35.26 8.67
N ASP A 400 -11.11 36.29 8.58
CA ASP A 400 -12.45 36.31 9.22
C ASP A 400 -13.45 35.42 8.49
N ALA A 401 -13.14 34.98 7.27
CA ALA A 401 -13.96 34.03 6.50
C ALA A 401 -13.72 32.57 6.91
N ILE A 402 -12.64 32.27 7.64
CA ILE A 402 -12.31 30.92 8.08
C ILE A 402 -13.25 30.50 9.21
N ARG A 403 -13.89 29.34 9.04
CA ARG A 403 -14.85 28.73 9.96
C ARG A 403 -14.39 27.33 10.31
N LEU A 404 -14.11 27.08 11.59
CA LEU A 404 -13.66 25.78 12.11
C LEU A 404 -14.78 25.05 12.88
N ASP A 405 -15.97 25.66 12.96
CA ASP A 405 -17.14 25.17 13.71
C ASP A 405 -18.01 24.18 12.93
N LEU A 406 -17.75 24.03 11.63
CA LEU A 406 -18.61 23.28 10.70
C LEU A 406 -18.51 21.76 10.93
N ASP A 407 -17.30 21.20 10.99
CA ASP A 407 -17.05 19.80 11.32
C ASP A 407 -16.30 19.59 12.65
N ASN A 408 -15.67 20.65 13.17
CA ASN A 408 -14.86 20.67 14.39
C ASN A 408 -13.60 19.78 14.34
N GLU A 409 -13.09 19.46 13.15
CA GLU A 409 -11.87 18.65 13.00
C GLU A 409 -10.58 19.46 13.24
N LEU A 410 -10.55 20.70 12.76
CA LEU A 410 -9.39 21.58 12.86
C LEU A 410 -9.39 22.40 14.16
N GLN A 411 -8.20 22.52 14.75
CA GLN A 411 -7.95 23.45 15.86
C GLN A 411 -7.67 24.86 15.36
N ASP A 412 -6.95 24.98 14.24
CA ASP A 412 -6.55 26.25 13.64
C ASP A 412 -6.36 26.07 12.14
N ALA A 413 -6.70 27.09 11.36
CA ALA A 413 -6.43 27.19 9.93
C ALA A 413 -6.07 28.62 9.55
N ARG A 414 -5.06 28.78 8.69
CA ARG A 414 -4.49 30.09 8.38
C ARG A 414 -3.85 30.14 7.01
N PHE A 415 -4.00 31.29 6.34
CA PHE A 415 -3.22 31.63 5.16
C PHE A 415 -1.80 32.07 5.54
N TYR A 416 -0.81 31.36 5.01
CA TYR A 416 0.61 31.68 5.16
C TYR A 416 1.17 32.25 3.86
N THR A 417 1.95 33.32 3.96
CA THR A 417 2.59 33.92 2.79
C THR A 417 3.67 33.02 2.23
N ARG A 418 3.94 33.15 0.93
CA ARG A 418 5.03 32.42 0.28
C ARG A 418 6.37 32.62 0.98
N GLN A 419 6.68 33.85 1.41
CA GLN A 419 7.93 34.14 2.12
C GLN A 419 8.01 33.40 3.46
N GLN A 420 6.92 33.35 4.24
CA GLN A 420 6.89 32.60 5.49
C GLN A 420 7.16 31.11 5.27
N ILE A 421 6.60 30.53 4.20
CA ILE A 421 6.84 29.15 3.83
C ILE A 421 8.30 28.95 3.40
N LEU A 422 8.84 29.80 2.53
CA LEU A 422 10.24 29.71 2.09
C LEU A 422 11.24 29.83 3.26
N ASP A 423 10.98 30.72 4.22
CA ASP A 423 11.82 30.88 5.41
C ASP A 423 11.87 29.57 6.22
N VAL A 424 10.74 28.88 6.35
CA VAL A 424 10.64 27.61 7.07
C VAL A 424 11.37 26.50 6.32
N ILE A 425 11.19 26.42 5.00
CA ILE A 425 11.89 25.47 4.13
C ILE A 425 13.40 25.63 4.24
N ASN A 426 13.89 26.87 4.20
CA ASN A 426 15.32 27.18 4.18
C ASN A 426 15.98 27.08 5.56
N SER A 427 15.21 27.19 6.64
CA SER A 427 15.74 27.19 8.02
C SER A 427 16.23 25.83 8.53
N ASN A 428 16.10 24.74 7.77
CA ASN A 428 16.51 23.38 8.16
C ASN A 428 15.98 22.91 9.53
N SER A 429 14.92 23.55 10.04
CA SER A 429 14.29 23.23 11.33
C SER A 429 13.63 21.86 11.23
N GLN A 430 13.95 20.95 12.16
CA GLN A 430 13.51 19.55 12.11
C GLN A 430 12.00 19.39 11.91
N SER A 431 11.60 19.00 10.70
CA SER A 431 10.23 18.68 10.27
C SER A 431 9.76 17.28 10.70
N HIS A 432 10.56 16.57 11.50
CA HIS A 432 10.26 15.21 11.93
C HIS A 432 9.46 15.20 13.23
N LEU A 433 8.37 14.43 13.23
CA LEU A 433 7.64 14.03 14.42
C LEU A 433 8.46 12.94 15.14
N THR A 434 8.54 13.03 16.47
CA THR A 434 9.19 12.02 17.30
C THR A 434 8.35 10.74 17.36
N ARG A 435 8.99 9.60 17.66
CA ARG A 435 8.30 8.31 17.85
C ARG A 435 7.15 8.38 18.86
N ALA A 436 7.31 9.18 19.92
CA ALA A 436 6.29 9.39 20.94
C ALA A 436 5.11 10.24 20.43
N GLU A 437 5.36 11.22 19.56
CA GLU A 437 4.30 12.00 18.90
C GLU A 437 3.51 11.14 17.90
N LEU A 438 4.20 10.26 17.17
CA LEU A 438 3.59 9.37 16.18
C LEU A 438 2.75 8.24 16.80
N GLN A 439 3.21 7.65 17.91
CA GLN A 439 2.43 6.65 18.65
C GLN A 439 1.11 7.20 19.20
N LYS A 440 1.07 8.49 19.56
CA LYS A 440 -0.18 9.17 19.96
C LYS A 440 -1.15 9.37 18.80
N LEU A 441 -0.64 9.53 17.58
CA LEU A 441 -1.46 9.65 16.36
C LEU A 441 -2.06 8.28 15.97
N ASP A 442 -1.29 7.20 16.06
CA ASP A 442 -1.69 5.88 15.56
C ASP A 442 -2.66 5.12 16.49
N GLN A 443 -2.59 5.33 17.81
CA GLN A 443 -3.45 4.64 18.79
C GLN A 443 -4.95 5.01 18.70
N GLN A 444 -5.33 5.99 17.88
CA GLN A 444 -6.67 6.59 17.93
C GLN A 444 -7.52 6.39 16.67
N HIS A 445 -7.02 5.67 15.65
CA HIS A 445 -7.90 5.17 14.57
C HIS A 445 -8.75 3.96 15.01
N THR A 446 -8.63 3.49 16.26
CA THR A 446 -9.28 2.26 16.76
C THR A 446 -10.21 2.43 17.98
N ALA A 447 -10.46 3.65 18.49
CA ALA A 447 -11.37 3.85 19.63
C ALA A 447 -12.13 5.19 19.55
N PRO A 448 -13.40 5.25 20.03
CA PRO A 448 -14.21 6.46 19.99
C PRO A 448 -13.66 7.55 20.93
N SER A 449 -13.89 8.81 20.55
CA SER A 449 -13.43 10.00 21.25
C SER A 449 -14.21 10.25 22.53
N ASP A 450 -13.59 10.02 23.68
CA ASP A 450 -14.06 10.59 24.95
C ASP A 450 -13.44 11.99 25.16
N GLU A 451 -14.32 12.97 25.32
CA GLU A 451 -14.00 14.36 25.59
C GLU A 451 -13.72 14.56 27.08
N SER A 452 -12.49 14.97 27.43
CA SER A 452 -12.23 15.92 28.52
C SER A 452 -10.72 16.21 28.63
N GLY A 453 -10.35 17.49 28.60
CA GLY A 453 -8.97 17.91 28.81
C GLY A 453 -8.81 19.42 28.70
N GLU A 454 -8.68 20.06 29.87
CA GLU A 454 -8.62 21.50 30.12
C GLU A 454 -7.45 22.23 29.43
N GLN A 455 -7.68 23.51 29.16
CA GLN A 455 -6.74 24.45 28.57
C GLN A 455 -5.80 25.05 29.63
N SER A 456 -4.50 25.11 29.34
CA SER A 456 -3.58 26.06 29.97
C SER A 456 -2.87 26.87 28.89
N GLY A 457 -3.19 28.15 28.77
CA GLY A 457 -2.57 29.07 27.83
C GLY A 457 -1.25 29.66 28.33
N LYS A 458 -0.31 29.85 27.40
CA LYS A 458 0.71 30.90 27.44
C LYS A 458 0.99 31.39 26.01
N GLN A 459 0.72 32.68 25.77
CA GLN A 459 1.10 33.42 24.57
C GLN A 459 2.63 33.53 24.49
N SER A 460 3.20 33.03 23.39
CA SER A 460 4.59 33.27 22.97
C SER A 460 4.57 33.78 21.53
N ASN A 461 5.07 35.00 21.36
CA ASN A 461 5.02 35.79 20.14
C ASN A 461 6.14 35.37 19.16
N LYS A 462 5.90 34.28 18.42
CA LYS A 462 6.47 33.87 17.11
C LYS A 462 6.02 32.43 16.88
N LEU A 463 4.91 32.23 16.16
CA LEU A 463 4.50 30.88 15.75
C LEU A 463 5.51 30.37 14.71
N ALA A 464 6.49 29.59 15.17
CA ALA A 464 7.34 28.79 14.31
C ALA A 464 6.49 27.67 13.71
N ILE A 465 5.99 27.89 12.49
CA ILE A 465 5.30 26.85 11.72
C ILE A 465 6.29 25.71 11.41
N ARG A 466 5.82 24.48 11.58
CA ARG A 466 6.48 23.22 11.21
C ARG A 466 5.67 22.59 10.08
N LEU A 467 6.35 22.18 9.03
CA LEU A 467 5.74 21.53 7.87
C LEU A 467 5.94 20.00 7.94
N PRO A 468 5.14 19.21 7.19
CA PRO A 468 5.37 17.78 7.05
C PRO A 468 6.76 17.45 6.50
N PRO A 469 7.25 16.21 6.67
CA PRO A 469 8.52 15.80 6.08
C PRO A 469 8.48 15.89 4.55
N SER A 470 9.65 16.04 3.91
CA SER A 470 9.79 16.10 2.44
C SER A 470 9.24 14.88 1.70
N THR A 471 9.06 13.77 2.40
CA THR A 471 8.44 12.55 1.86
C THR A 471 6.92 12.61 1.77
N ALA A 472 6.25 13.54 2.46
CA ALA A 472 4.80 13.66 2.44
C ALA A 472 4.34 14.49 1.23
N ILE A 473 3.32 14.04 0.50
CA ILE A 473 2.76 14.78 -0.65
C ILE A 473 2.31 16.20 -0.30
N ALA A 474 1.82 16.43 0.93
CA ALA A 474 1.52 17.78 1.43
C ALA A 474 2.74 18.71 1.31
N ARG A 475 3.91 18.21 1.72
CA ARG A 475 5.17 18.96 1.64
C ARG A 475 5.58 19.20 0.19
N VAL A 476 5.39 18.21 -0.68
CA VAL A 476 5.66 18.32 -2.13
C VAL A 476 4.81 19.42 -2.77
N LEU A 477 3.50 19.44 -2.50
CA LEU A 477 2.58 20.48 -3.00
C LEU A 477 2.99 21.88 -2.51
N ILE A 478 3.29 22.00 -1.21
CA ILE A 478 3.70 23.28 -0.60
C ILE A 478 5.03 23.77 -1.20
N GLU A 479 6.02 22.89 -1.41
CA GLU A 479 7.30 23.28 -2.04
C GLU A 479 7.13 23.72 -3.48
N ALA A 480 6.42 22.93 -4.28
CA ALA A 480 6.24 23.20 -5.69
C ALA A 480 5.51 24.54 -5.89
N TRP A 481 4.50 24.84 -5.07
CA TRP A 481 3.87 26.17 -5.05
C TRP A 481 4.85 27.26 -4.59
N ALA A 482 5.54 27.07 -3.45
CA ALA A 482 6.40 28.10 -2.87
C ALA A 482 7.60 28.45 -3.75
N ARG A 483 8.14 27.49 -4.52
CA ARG A 483 9.23 27.69 -5.49
C ARG A 483 8.76 28.15 -6.87
N ARG A 484 7.45 28.32 -7.09
CA ARG A 484 6.84 28.61 -8.40
C ARG A 484 7.14 27.54 -9.47
N GLU A 485 7.21 26.29 -9.04
CA GLU A 485 7.35 25.12 -9.91
C GLU A 485 5.99 24.53 -10.30
N ALA A 486 4.92 24.87 -9.56
CA ALA A 486 3.56 24.50 -9.88
C ALA A 486 3.05 25.21 -11.15
N VAL A 487 2.48 24.45 -12.09
CA VAL A 487 1.77 25.00 -13.26
C VAL A 487 0.38 25.44 -12.81
N LEU A 488 0.20 26.75 -12.67
CA LEU A 488 -1.10 27.38 -12.39
C LEU A 488 -1.70 27.95 -13.70
N PRO A 489 -3.02 28.16 -13.77
CA PRO A 489 -3.72 28.56 -14.99
C PRO A 489 -3.32 29.96 -15.46
N ASP A 490 -3.33 30.17 -16.78
CA ASP A 490 -2.80 31.38 -17.44
C ASP A 490 -3.48 32.70 -17.02
N HIS A 491 -4.72 32.71 -16.50
CA HIS A 491 -5.35 33.93 -16.00
C HIS A 491 -4.72 34.47 -14.70
N MET A 492 -3.74 33.75 -14.12
CA MET A 492 -2.85 34.25 -13.08
C MET A 492 -1.57 34.89 -13.65
N ASP A 493 -1.55 35.29 -14.93
CA ASP A 493 -0.45 35.82 -15.77
C ASP A 493 0.62 36.75 -15.13
N ASN A 494 0.39 37.31 -13.94
CA ASN A 494 1.47 37.82 -13.09
C ASN A 494 2.43 36.71 -12.60
N PHE A 495 2.11 35.42 -12.83
CA PHE A 495 2.92 34.27 -12.46
C PHE A 495 3.95 33.86 -13.51
N GLN A 496 3.71 34.10 -14.81
CA GLN A 496 4.60 33.66 -15.90
C GLN A 496 5.63 34.72 -16.33
N LYS A 497 5.49 35.98 -15.90
CA LYS A 497 6.35 37.10 -16.35
C LYS A 497 7.69 37.31 -15.62
N THR A 498 8.21 36.31 -14.90
CA THR A 498 9.59 36.37 -14.34
C THR A 498 10.56 35.33 -14.90
N ARG A 499 10.24 34.75 -16.05
CA ARG A 499 11.27 34.15 -16.94
C ARG A 499 11.51 35.03 -18.16
N MET A 500 12.22 36.12 -17.94
CA MET A 500 13.09 36.73 -18.95
C MET A 500 14.36 37.25 -18.28
#